data_AF-A0A9D4AVU2-F1
#
_entry.id   AF-A0A9D4AVU2-F1
#
_cell.length_a   1.000
_cell.length_b   1.000
_cell.length_c   1.000
_cell.angle_alpha   90.00
_cell.angle_beta   90.00
_cell.angle_gamma   90.00
#
_symmetry.space_group_name_H-M   'P 1'
#
loop_
_entity.id
_entity.type
_entity.pdbx_description
1 polymer ?
#
loop_
_entity_poly.entity_id
_entity_poly.type
_entity_poly.pdbx_seq_one_letter_code
_entity_poly.pdbx_strand_id
1 'polypeptide(L)'
;MKSLLRLSLLLLLAAVLVQGMPTSSRGRCLCITAGAPSIHPKYIAKFEIYGQSSSCQKIEVIVTLKGSGQRKCLNSKSKQASRLIQVSHKDAASVLAFPRMLHFELFCCKL
;
A
#
# COMPACT_ATOMS: atom_id res chain seq x y z
N MET A 1 -3.39 22.11 -43.43
CA MET A 1 -3.60 22.53 -42.02
C MET A 1 -4.63 21.67 -41.27
N LYS A 2 -5.83 21.44 -41.80
CA LYS A 2 -6.92 20.67 -41.14
C LYS A 2 -6.58 19.20 -40.88
N SER A 3 -5.85 18.56 -41.81
CA SER A 3 -5.44 17.16 -41.70
C SER A 3 -4.37 16.93 -40.61
N LEU A 4 -3.48 17.90 -40.40
CA LEU A 4 -2.49 17.87 -39.31
C LEU A 4 -3.16 17.95 -37.94
N LEU A 5 -4.22 18.76 -37.80
CA LEU A 5 -4.99 18.86 -36.56
C LEU A 5 -5.72 17.55 -36.22
N ARG A 6 -6.27 16.88 -37.24
CA ARG A 6 -6.91 15.56 -37.09
C ARG A 6 -5.90 14.50 -36.65
N LEU A 7 -4.72 14.50 -37.26
CA LEU A 7 -3.66 13.53 -36.94
C LEU A 7 -3.09 13.76 -35.53
N SER A 8 -2.90 15.03 -35.14
CA SER A 8 -2.50 15.39 -33.78
C SER A 8 -3.51 14.95 -32.73
N LEU A 9 -4.81 15.15 -32.98
CA LEU A 9 -5.88 14.74 -32.07
C LEU A 9 -5.94 13.21 -31.94
N LEU A 10 -5.77 12.49 -33.04
CA LEU A 10 -5.76 11.03 -33.04
C LEU A 10 -4.57 10.46 -32.24
N LEU A 11 -3.40 11.09 -32.35
CA LEU A 11 -2.19 10.68 -31.63
C LEU A 11 -2.30 10.95 -30.12
N LEU A 12 -2.90 12.07 -29.72
CA LEU A 12 -3.22 12.38 -28.32
C LEU A 12 -4.20 11.36 -27.73
N LEU A 13 -5.26 10.99 -28.48
CA LEU A 13 -6.20 9.96 -28.05
C LEU A 13 -5.52 8.60 -27.89
N ALA A 14 -4.67 8.21 -28.83
CA ALA A 14 -3.93 6.95 -28.76
C ALA A 14 -2.98 6.89 -27.55
N ALA A 15 -2.34 8.00 -27.19
CA ALA A 15 -1.47 8.08 -26.03
C ALA A 15 -2.22 7.89 -24.69
N VAL A 16 -3.48 8.34 -24.60
CA VAL A 16 -4.33 8.12 -23.42
C VAL A 16 -4.75 6.65 -23.28
N LEU A 17 -4.91 5.93 -24.39
CA LEU A 17 -5.26 4.51 -24.36
C LEU A 17 -4.08 3.59 -23.98
N VAL A 18 -2.84 4.09 -24.05
CA VAL A 18 -1.61 3.38 -23.63
C VAL A 18 -1.27 3.71 -22.17
N GLN A 19 -2.27 3.96 -21.32
CA GLN A 19 -2.04 3.94 -19.88
C GLN A 19 -1.86 2.48 -19.46
N GLY A 20 -0.60 2.14 -19.18
CA GLY A 20 -0.13 0.78 -18.93
C GLY A 20 -1.05 0.01 -17.99
N MET A 21 -1.49 -1.15 -18.46
CA MET A 21 -2.08 -2.17 -17.63
C MET A 21 -1.10 -2.43 -16.48
N PRO A 22 -1.52 -2.39 -15.19
CA PRO A 22 -0.64 -2.77 -14.11
C PRO A 22 -0.29 -4.23 -14.36
N THR A 23 0.89 -4.47 -14.93
CA THR A 23 1.46 -5.81 -15.02
C THR A 23 1.48 -6.26 -13.59
N SER A 24 0.62 -7.23 -13.24
CA SER A 24 0.55 -7.83 -11.92
C SER A 24 1.89 -8.54 -11.70
N SER A 25 2.89 -7.73 -11.37
CA SER A 25 4.22 -8.16 -11.06
C SER A 25 4.08 -8.66 -9.65
N ARG A 26 3.70 -9.95 -9.55
CA ARG A 26 3.68 -10.78 -8.35
C ARG A 26 4.45 -10.09 -7.25
N GLY A 27 3.69 -9.34 -6.45
CA GLY A 27 4.28 -8.34 -5.60
C GLY A 27 5.35 -8.93 -4.69
N ARG A 28 6.54 -8.31 -4.63
CA ARG A 28 7.58 -8.68 -3.66
C ARG A 28 7.18 -8.15 -2.28
N CYS A 29 6.32 -8.90 -1.61
CA CYS A 29 6.00 -8.68 -0.20
C CYS A 29 7.28 -8.76 0.66
N LEU A 30 7.38 -7.90 1.68
CA LEU A 30 8.54 -7.87 2.59
C LEU A 30 8.60 -9.13 3.46
N CYS A 31 7.45 -9.72 3.76
CA CYS A 31 7.30 -10.94 4.53
C CYS A 31 7.22 -12.15 3.59
N ILE A 32 8.29 -12.96 3.60
CA ILE A 32 8.39 -14.18 2.79
C ILE A 32 7.54 -15.31 3.37
N THR A 33 7.41 -15.37 4.70
CA THR A 33 6.75 -16.45 5.43
C THR A 33 5.53 -15.91 6.19
N ALA A 34 4.62 -16.82 6.57
CA ALA A 34 3.56 -16.49 7.52
C ALA A 34 4.20 -15.90 8.79
N GLY A 35 3.87 -14.64 9.09
CA GLY A 35 4.43 -13.93 10.24
C GLY A 35 4.12 -14.62 11.56
N ALA A 36 4.83 -14.24 12.61
CA ALA A 36 4.60 -14.76 13.96
C ALA A 36 3.13 -14.49 14.38
N PRO A 37 2.48 -15.45 15.06
CA PRO A 37 1.09 -15.29 15.50
C PRO A 37 0.95 -14.21 16.57
N SER A 38 1.95 -14.06 17.44
CA SER A 38 1.99 -13.03 18.47
C SER A 38 3.43 -12.79 18.94
N ILE A 39 3.70 -11.57 19.39
CA ILE A 39 4.95 -11.14 19.99
C ILE A 39 4.59 -10.38 21.27
N HIS A 40 5.21 -10.70 22.41
CA HIS A 40 4.89 -9.98 23.64
C HIS A 40 5.21 -8.49 23.48
N PRO A 41 4.28 -7.55 23.79
CA PRO A 41 4.49 -6.12 23.60
C PRO A 41 5.77 -5.56 24.24
N LYS A 42 6.24 -6.17 25.34
CA LYS A 42 7.47 -5.80 26.05
C LYS A 42 8.73 -5.89 25.15
N TYR A 43 8.70 -6.75 24.13
CA TYR A 43 9.80 -6.92 23.20
C TYR A 43 9.66 -6.09 21.93
N ILE A 44 8.56 -5.35 21.74
CA ILE A 44 8.35 -4.53 20.54
C ILE A 44 8.97 -3.16 20.79
N ALA A 45 9.97 -2.79 20.00
CA ALA A 45 10.55 -1.45 20.00
C ALA A 45 9.77 -0.50 19.07
N LYS A 46 9.43 -0.97 17.88
CA LYS A 46 8.68 -0.23 16.87
C LYS A 46 7.84 -1.20 16.05
N PHE A 47 6.71 -0.73 15.53
CA PHE A 47 5.96 -1.45 14.52
C PHE A 47 5.78 -0.56 13.28
N GLU A 48 5.67 -1.20 12.12
CA GLU A 48 5.46 -0.58 10.82
C GLU A 48 4.34 -1.35 10.11
N ILE A 49 3.41 -0.64 9.49
CA ILE A 49 2.28 -1.24 8.78
C ILE A 49 2.41 -0.87 7.31
N TYR A 50 2.45 -1.88 6.45
CA TYR A 50 2.49 -1.74 5.00
C TYR A 50 1.14 -2.19 4.45
N GLY A 51 0.44 -1.26 3.80
CA GLY A 51 -0.86 -1.52 3.17
C GLY A 51 -0.72 -2.34 1.88
N GLN A 52 -1.87 -2.75 1.32
CA GLN A 52 -1.88 -3.40 0.02
C GLN A 52 -1.38 -2.41 -1.04
N SER A 53 -0.47 -2.86 -1.90
CA SER A 53 0.09 -2.08 -3.00
C SER A 53 0.13 -2.93 -4.28
N SER A 54 0.39 -2.29 -5.41
CA SER A 54 0.64 -2.99 -6.69
C SER A 54 1.76 -4.04 -6.56
N SER A 55 2.69 -3.82 -5.62
CA SER A 55 3.82 -4.68 -5.30
C SER A 55 3.60 -5.62 -4.11
N CYS A 56 2.44 -5.64 -3.45
CA CYS A 56 2.08 -6.68 -2.48
C CYS A 56 0.59 -6.59 -2.16
N GLN A 57 -0.18 -7.62 -2.51
CA GLN A 57 -1.65 -7.62 -2.32
C GLN A 57 -2.06 -7.91 -0.86
N LYS A 58 -1.10 -8.05 0.06
CA LYS A 58 -1.35 -8.38 1.46
C LYS A 58 -0.93 -7.20 2.34
N ILE A 59 -1.68 -6.99 3.42
CA ILE A 59 -1.25 -6.07 4.48
C ILE A 59 -0.14 -6.77 5.27
N GLU A 60 0.95 -6.08 5.52
CA GLU A 60 2.08 -6.59 6.28
C GLU A 60 2.29 -5.74 7.53
N VAL A 61 2.46 -6.40 8.68
CA VAL A 61 2.79 -5.74 9.94
C VAL A 61 4.17 -6.21 10.35
N ILE A 62 5.14 -5.31 10.33
CA ILE A 62 6.54 -5.62 10.67
C ILE A 62 6.84 -4.99 12.03
N VAL A 63 7.32 -5.79 12.97
CA VAL A 63 7.76 -5.34 14.28
C VAL A 63 9.27 -5.41 14.38
N THR A 64 9.88 -4.39 14.97
CA THR A 64 11.29 -4.37 15.33
C THR A 64 11.41 -4.72 16.80
N LEU A 65 12.21 -5.74 17.11
CA LEU A 65 12.40 -6.20 18.48
C LEU A 65 13.37 -5.32 19.26
N LYS A 66 13.08 -5.08 20.55
CA LYS A 66 13.95 -4.36 21.47
C LYS A 66 15.17 -5.21 21.83
N GLY A 67 16.34 -4.58 21.93
CA GLY A 67 17.60 -5.25 22.22
C GLY A 67 18.32 -5.72 20.96
N SER A 68 17.71 -6.65 20.20
CA SER A 68 18.33 -7.20 18.99
C SER A 68 18.16 -6.33 17.74
N GLY A 69 17.16 -5.44 17.71
CA GLY A 69 16.80 -4.67 16.51
C GLY A 69 16.25 -5.55 15.38
N GLN A 70 16.00 -6.83 15.64
CA GLN A 70 15.57 -7.78 14.61
C GLN A 70 14.16 -7.45 14.15
N ARG A 71 13.98 -7.37 12.83
CA ARG A 71 12.66 -7.22 12.20
C ARG A 71 11.97 -8.58 12.09
N LYS A 72 10.73 -8.65 12.53
CA LYS A 72 9.86 -9.82 12.45
C LYS A 72 8.52 -9.43 11.86
N CYS A 73 8.01 -10.26 10.96
CA CYS A 73 6.66 -10.12 10.45
C CYS A 73 5.66 -10.66 11.48
N LEU A 74 4.57 -9.94 11.69
CA LEU A 74 3.38 -10.41 12.39
C LEU A 74 2.36 -10.90 11.37
N ASN A 75 1.60 -11.92 11.74
CA ASN A 75 0.48 -12.37 10.91
C ASN A 75 -0.64 -11.31 10.92
N SER A 76 -0.95 -10.72 9.76
CA SER A 76 -2.01 -9.71 9.60
C SER A 76 -3.39 -10.18 10.06
N LYS A 77 -3.65 -11.50 10.10
CA LYS A 77 -4.91 -12.08 10.58
C LYS A 77 -4.94 -12.31 12.10
N SER A 78 -3.85 -12.06 12.81
CA SER A 78 -3.80 -12.21 14.27
C SER A 78 -4.51 -11.06 14.98
N LYS A 79 -5.15 -11.37 16.13
CA LYS A 79 -5.76 -10.38 17.03
C LYS A 79 -4.78 -9.26 17.39
N GLN A 80 -3.49 -9.58 17.53
CA GLN A 80 -2.48 -8.58 17.87
C GLN A 80 -2.22 -7.61 16.71
N ALA A 81 -2.09 -8.11 15.47
CA ALA A 81 -1.91 -7.25 14.31
C ALA A 81 -3.11 -6.32 14.12
N SER A 82 -4.34 -6.83 14.26
CA SER A 82 -5.55 -6.02 14.19
C SER A 82 -5.55 -4.89 15.21
N ARG A 83 -5.10 -5.13 16.46
CA ARG A 83 -4.97 -4.07 17.48
C ARG A 83 -3.96 -3.02 17.08
N LEU A 84 -2.78 -3.41 16.57
CA LEU A 84 -1.75 -2.45 16.13
C LEU A 84 -2.25 -1.57 14.97
N ILE A 85 -2.97 -2.16 14.02
CA ILE A 85 -3.60 -1.43 12.92
C ILE A 85 -4.64 -0.44 13.46
N GLN A 86 -5.50 -0.87 14.39
CA GLN A 86 -6.51 0.00 15.00
C GLN A 86 -5.91 1.19 15.77
N VAL A 87 -4.83 0.96 16.54
CA VAL A 87 -4.11 2.03 17.24
C VAL A 87 -3.53 3.02 16.24
N SER A 88 -2.91 2.52 15.17
CA SER A 88 -2.34 3.37 14.11
C SER A 88 -3.38 4.23 13.40
N HIS A 89 -4.61 3.73 13.22
CA HIS A 89 -5.71 4.52 12.67
C HIS A 89 -6.25 5.56 13.67
N LYS A 90 -6.22 5.29 14.99
CA LYS A 90 -6.55 6.29 16.01
C LYS A 90 -5.53 7.42 16.05
N ASP A 91 -4.25 7.09 15.90
CA ASP A 91 -3.18 8.08 15.79
C ASP A 91 -3.29 8.85 14.46
N ALA A 92 -3.61 8.16 13.36
CA ALA A 92 -3.85 8.79 12.06
C ALA A 92 -5.08 9.71 12.04
N ALA A 93 -6.14 9.41 12.82
CA ALA A 93 -7.28 10.32 12.99
C ALA A 93 -6.86 11.67 13.60
N SER A 94 -5.75 11.72 14.35
CA SER A 94 -5.14 12.97 14.82
C SER A 94 -4.22 13.63 13.76
N VAL A 95 -3.84 12.91 12.71
CA VAL A 95 -2.99 13.37 11.58
C VAL A 95 -3.83 13.72 10.34
N LEU A 96 -5.17 13.54 10.35
CA LEU A 96 -6.08 13.94 9.26
C LEU A 96 -6.24 15.47 9.08
N ALA A 97 -5.26 16.26 9.53
CA ALA A 97 -4.94 17.56 8.93
C ALA A 97 -3.92 17.43 7.76
N PHE A 98 -3.79 16.25 7.13
CA PHE A 98 -3.10 16.09 5.85
C PHE A 98 -4.09 16.20 4.68
N PRO A 99 -3.85 17.10 3.72
CA PRO A 99 -4.86 17.57 2.77
C PRO A 99 -5.26 16.49 1.75
N ARG A 100 -6.57 16.40 1.50
CA ARG A 100 -7.22 16.05 0.22
C ARG A 100 -6.27 15.57 -0.91
N MET A 101 -6.01 14.27 -0.97
CA MET A 101 -5.67 13.58 -2.23
C MET A 101 -6.98 13.19 -2.93
N LEU A 102 -7.75 14.20 -3.32
CA LEU A 102 -9.04 14.07 -3.98
C LEU A 102 -8.83 14.11 -5.50
N HIS A 103 -8.03 13.17 -6.05
CA HIS A 103 -7.94 12.96 -7.50
C HIS A 103 -7.24 11.64 -7.89
N PHE A 104 -7.68 10.49 -7.35
CA PHE A 104 -7.22 9.19 -7.90
C PHE A 104 -8.33 8.13 -7.94
N GLU A 105 -9.33 8.25 -7.07
CA GLU A 105 -10.51 7.38 -7.02
C GLU A 105 -11.64 7.80 -7.99
N LEU A 106 -11.35 8.03 -9.27
CA LEU A 106 -12.43 8.13 -10.26
C LEU A 106 -12.16 7.47 -11.61
N PHE A 107 -10.91 7.14 -11.95
CA PHE A 107 -10.60 6.57 -13.27
C PHE A 107 -10.29 5.07 -13.28
N CYS A 108 -10.11 4.41 -12.13
CA CYS A 108 -9.66 3.01 -12.14
C CYS A 108 -10.80 1.97 -12.26
N CYS A 109 -12.07 2.36 -12.15
CA CYS A 109 -13.20 1.40 -12.09
C CYS A 109 -14.35 1.62 -13.08
N LYS A 110 -14.21 2.53 -14.07
CA LYS A 110 -15.24 2.71 -15.09
C LYS A 110 -14.65 3.08 -16.46
N LEU A 111 -14.07 2.08 -17.13
CA LEU A 111 -14.22 1.92 -18.58
C LEU A 111 -14.05 0.45 -18.96
#